data_AF-A0A2V9R5H9-F1
#
_entry.id   AF-A0A2V9R5H9-F1
#
_cell.length_a   1.000
_cell.length_b   1.000
_cell.length_c   1.000
_cell.angle_alpha   90.00
_cell.angle_beta   90.00
_cell.angle_gamma   90.00
#
_symmetry.space_group_name_H-M   'P 1'
#
loop_
_entity.id
_entity.type
_entity.pdbx_description
1 polymer ?
#
loop_
_entity_poly.entity_id
_entity_poly.type
_entity_poly.pdbx_seq_one_letter_code
_entity_poly.pdbx_strand_id
1 'polypeptide(L)'
;MIPIYHWNSPEIRGYLRKVCSRGLETPPEVEASVASIIAAVRQGGDQALLELTNEFDGVRLESLRINPVEIRSLAARTDSDLRKIIR
;
A
#
# COMPACT_ATOMS: atom_id res chain seq x y z
N MET A 1 24.78 14.26 8.43
CA MET A 1 25.65 13.25 9.08
C MET A 1 24.79 12.34 9.92
N ILE A 2 24.95 11.02 9.79
CA ILE A 2 24.25 10.06 10.66
C ILE A 2 25.05 9.98 11.98
N PRO A 3 24.43 10.24 13.14
CA PRO A 3 25.13 10.16 14.42
C PRO A 3 25.48 8.70 14.75
N ILE A 4 26.74 8.46 15.11
CA ILE A 4 27.22 7.16 15.63
C ILE A 4 27.16 7.24 17.15
N TYR A 5 26.43 6.32 17.77
CA TYR A 5 26.28 6.25 19.22
C TYR A 5 27.04 5.05 19.78
N HIS A 6 27.61 5.22 20.97
CA HIS A 6 28.15 4.09 21.73
C HIS A 6 27.00 3.31 22.41
N TRP A 7 27.06 1.98 22.36
CA TRP A 7 26.06 1.11 22.99
C TRP A 7 25.99 1.35 24.51
N ASN A 8 24.77 1.33 25.06
CA ASN A 8 24.47 1.56 26.49
C ASN A 8 24.89 2.93 27.08
N SER A 9 25.13 3.93 26.23
CA SER A 9 25.34 5.31 26.64
C SER A 9 24.02 6.02 27.01
N PRO A 10 24.03 7.06 27.87
CA PRO A 10 22.83 7.87 28.14
C PRO A 10 22.20 8.49 26.89
N GLU A 11 23.04 8.88 25.93
CA GLU A 11 22.67 9.57 24.70
C GLU A 11 21.90 8.64 23.75
N ILE A 12 22.35 7.38 23.61
CA ILE A 12 21.65 6.39 22.78
C ILE A 12 20.29 6.01 23.37
N ARG A 13 20.14 5.96 24.70
CA ARG A 13 18.85 5.64 25.33
C ARG A 13 17.78 6.69 25.03
N GLY A 14 18.16 7.98 25.07
CA GLY A 14 17.27 9.08 24.69
C GLY A 14 16.90 9.06 23.21
N TYR A 15 17.88 8.82 22.35
CA TYR A 15 17.66 8.70 20.90
C TYR A 15 16.79 7.49 20.54
N LEU A 16 17.06 6.31 21.12
CA LEU A 16 16.28 5.10 20.92
C LEU A 16 14.83 5.30 21.37
N ARG A 17 14.60 5.90 22.54
CA ARG A 17 13.24 6.22 22.99
C ARG A 17 12.48 7.07 21.96
N LYS A 18 13.14 8.12 21.43
CA LYS A 18 12.58 8.99 20.38
C LYS A 18 12.38 8.27 19.06
N VAL A 19 13.19 7.28 18.69
CA VAL A 19 13.04 6.53 17.43
C VAL A 19 11.94 5.47 17.57
N CYS A 20 11.95 4.72 18.67
CA CYS A 20 10.96 3.70 18.98
C CYS A 20 9.55 4.28 19.20
N SER A 21 9.43 5.57 19.54
CA SER A 21 8.13 6.23 19.70
C SER A 21 7.54 6.82 18.40
N ARG A 22 8.21 6.68 17.24
CA ARG A 22 7.78 7.35 15.98
C ARG A 22 6.63 6.68 15.24
N GLY A 23 6.28 5.44 15.59
CA GLY A 23 5.45 4.59 14.72
C GLY A 23 4.17 4.05 15.35
N LEU A 24 3.62 4.69 16.38
CA LEU A 24 2.58 4.06 17.19
C LEU A 24 1.15 4.55 16.95
N GLU A 25 0.94 5.64 16.21
CA GLU A 25 -0.40 6.21 16.10
C GLU A 25 -0.78 6.42 14.63
N THR A 26 -1.68 5.57 14.15
CA THR A 26 -2.48 5.86 12.96
C THR A 26 -3.45 6.98 13.32
N PRO A 27 -3.57 8.06 12.51
CA PRO A 27 -4.55 9.09 12.78
C PRO A 27 -5.97 8.50 12.85
N PRO A 28 -6.79 8.82 13.86
CA PRO A 28 -8.14 8.27 14.01
C PRO A 28 -9.03 8.51 12.78
N GLU A 29 -8.78 9.59 12.04
CA GLU A 29 -9.47 9.90 10.79
C GLU A 29 -9.22 8.85 9.71
N VAL A 30 -7.98 8.36 9.58
CA VAL A 30 -7.63 7.30 8.63
C VAL A 30 -8.35 6.01 8.99
N GLU A 31 -8.40 5.67 10.27
CA GLU A 31 -9.15 4.49 10.75
C GLU A 31 -10.65 4.61 10.44
N ALA A 32 -11.24 5.78 10.67
CA ALA A 32 -12.64 6.04 10.37
C ALA A 32 -12.94 5.96 8.86
N SER A 33 -12.08 6.52 8.02
CA SER A 33 -12.20 6.43 6.55
C SER A 33 -12.14 4.98 6.07
N VAL A 34 -11.18 4.19 6.55
CA VAL A 34 -11.06 2.77 6.19
C VAL A 34 -12.27 1.97 6.67
N ALA A 35 -12.77 2.23 7.87
CA ALA A 35 -13.98 1.58 8.40
C ALA A 35 -15.20 1.86 7.50
N SER A 36 -15.34 3.09 7.01
CA SER A 36 -16.40 3.50 6.08
C SER A 36 -16.28 2.79 4.73
N ILE A 37 -15.08 2.70 4.16
CA ILE A 37 -14.81 1.96 2.92
C ILE A 37 -15.21 0.48 3.07
N ILE A 38 -14.79 -0.17 4.16
CA ILE A 38 -15.14 -1.58 4.43
C ILE A 38 -16.66 -1.75 4.54
N ALA A 39 -17.35 -0.83 5.23
CA ALA A 39 -18.79 -0.87 5.38
C ALA A 39 -19.51 -0.70 4.03
N ALA A 40 -19.03 0.21 3.18
CA ALA A 40 -19.55 0.45 1.83
C ALA A 40 -19.39 -0.79 0.96
N VAL A 41 -18.21 -1.41 0.93
CA VAL A 41 -17.95 -2.63 0.14
C VAL A 41 -18.76 -3.82 0.65
N ARG A 42 -18.95 -3.98 1.97
CA ARG A 42 -19.81 -5.03 2.52
C ARG A 42 -21.27 -4.91 2.09
N GLN A 43 -21.76 -3.68 1.92
CA GLN A 43 -23.15 -3.42 1.54
C GLN A 43 -23.36 -3.42 0.02
N GLY A 44 -22.44 -2.79 -0.72
CA GLY A 44 -22.55 -2.55 -2.15
C GLY A 44 -21.73 -3.49 -3.04
N GLY A 45 -20.92 -4.38 -2.46
CA GLY A 45 -20.13 -5.38 -3.20
C GLY A 45 -19.28 -4.78 -4.31
N ASP A 46 -19.32 -5.41 -5.50
CA ASP A 46 -18.54 -5.01 -6.67
C ASP A 46 -18.87 -3.59 -7.16
N GLN A 47 -20.12 -3.14 -7.01
CA GLN A 47 -20.51 -1.80 -7.41
C GLN A 47 -19.80 -0.73 -6.57
N ALA A 48 -19.70 -0.95 -5.25
CA ALA A 48 -18.95 -0.07 -4.36
C ALA A 48 -17.46 -0.04 -4.73
N LEU A 49 -16.87 -1.18 -5.14
CA LEU A 49 -15.48 -1.21 -5.60
C LEU A 49 -15.27 -0.35 -6.86
N LEU A 50 -16.18 -0.39 -7.83
CA LEU A 50 -16.09 0.41 -9.05
C LEU A 50 -16.18 1.91 -8.75
N GLU A 51 -17.07 2.30 -7.82
CA GLU A 51 -17.24 3.69 -7.40
C GLU A 51 -16.00 4.21 -6.67
N LEU A 52 -15.49 3.44 -5.69
CA LEU A 52 -14.29 3.80 -4.95
C LEU A 52 -13.04 3.83 -5.84
N THR A 53 -12.92 2.92 -6.81
CA THR A 53 -11.84 2.95 -7.81
C THR A 53 -11.90 4.24 -8.63
N ASN A 54 -13.09 4.64 -9.08
CA ASN A 54 -13.24 5.89 -9.81
C ASN A 54 -12.94 7.12 -8.94
N GLU A 55 -13.26 7.09 -7.64
CA GLU A 55 -12.96 8.17 -6.71
C GLU A 55 -11.46 8.32 -6.41
N PHE A 56 -10.78 7.23 -6.06
CA PHE A 56 -9.38 7.27 -5.62
C PHE A 56 -8.38 7.20 -6.77
N ASP A 57 -8.64 6.38 -7.78
CA ASP A 57 -7.71 6.16 -8.90
C ASP A 57 -8.08 7.00 -10.13
N GLY A 58 -9.27 7.63 -10.14
CA GLY A 58 -9.73 8.47 -11.25
C GLY A 58 -10.05 7.71 -12.52
N VAL A 59 -10.21 6.38 -12.44
CA VAL A 59 -10.47 5.50 -13.59
C VAL A 59 -11.79 4.76 -13.43
N ARG A 60 -12.57 4.71 -14.51
CA ARG A 60 -13.79 3.92 -14.58
C ARG A 60 -13.49 2.55 -15.19
N LEU A 61 -13.58 1.50 -14.38
CA LEU A 61 -13.37 0.14 -14.84
C LEU A 61 -14.64 -0.46 -15.44
N GLU A 62 -14.48 -1.26 -16.49
CA GLU A 62 -15.55 -2.08 -17.07
C GLU A 62 -15.61 -3.49 -16.46
N SER A 63 -14.48 -3.96 -15.92
CA SER A 63 -14.34 -5.28 -15.30
C SER A 63 -13.33 -5.22 -14.16
N LEU A 64 -13.64 -5.91 -13.07
CA LEU A 64 -12.72 -6.10 -11.94
C LEU A 64 -11.67 -7.19 -12.22
N ARG A 65 -11.87 -8.02 -13.25
CA ARG A 65 -10.96 -9.09 -13.64
C ARG A 65 -10.32 -8.80 -14.98
N ILE A 66 -8.98 -8.90 -15.02
CA ILE A 66 -8.20 -8.86 -16.24
C ILE A 66 -8.27 -10.23 -16.91
N ASN A 67 -8.37 -10.27 -18.24
CA ASN A 67 -8.39 -11.52 -19.00
C ASN A 67 -7.02 -12.23 -18.87
N PRO A 68 -6.98 -13.52 -18.49
CA PRO A 68 -5.73 -14.27 -18.39
C PRO A 68 -4.90 -14.31 -19.68
N VAL A 69 -5.56 -14.25 -20.85
CA VAL A 69 -4.88 -14.19 -22.16
C VAL A 69 -4.16 -12.85 -22.32
N GLU A 70 -4.80 -11.76 -21.93
CA GLU A 70 -4.23 -10.42 -21.97
C GLU A 70 -3.00 -10.31 -21.06
N ILE A 71 -3.08 -10.85 -19.84
CA ILE A 71 -1.93 -10.91 -18.91
C ILE A 71 -0.73 -11.59 -19.57
N ARG A 72 -0.93 -12.76 -20.20
CA ARG A 72 0.16 -13.47 -20.89
C ARG A 72 0.74 -12.67 -22.06
N SER A 73 -0.10 -11.98 -22.81
CA SER A 73 0.32 -11.13 -23.93
C SER A 73 1.14 -9.92 -23.45
N LEU A 74 0.68 -9.23 -22.39
CA LEU A 74 1.39 -8.12 -21.77
C LEU A 74 2.72 -8.57 -21.18
N ALA A 75 2.71 -9.72 -20.49
CA ALA A 75 3.94 -10.35 -20.03
C ALA A 75 4.86 -10.58 -21.22
N ALA A 76 4.40 -11.18 -22.32
CA ALA A 76 5.19 -11.43 -23.54
C ALA A 76 5.81 -10.18 -24.18
N ARG A 77 5.30 -8.98 -23.90
CA ARG A 77 5.84 -7.69 -24.40
C ARG A 77 6.92 -7.08 -23.51
N THR A 78 7.13 -7.57 -22.30
CA THR A 78 8.12 -7.02 -21.37
C THR A 78 9.54 -7.46 -21.75
N ASP A 79 10.56 -6.66 -21.41
CA ASP A 79 11.96 -6.99 -21.68
C ASP A 79 12.35 -8.40 -21.19
N SER A 80 13.15 -9.09 -22.00
CA SER A 80 13.48 -10.50 -21.76
C SER A 80 14.50 -10.68 -20.63
N ASP A 81 15.39 -9.70 -20.42
CA ASP A 81 16.40 -9.78 -19.36
C ASP A 81 15.79 -9.40 -18.01
N LEU A 82 14.93 -8.38 -17.97
CA LEU A 82 14.13 -8.07 -16.79
C LEU A 82 13.28 -9.28 -16.35
N ARG A 83 12.70 -10.01 -17.32
CA ARG A 83 11.92 -11.22 -17.02
C ARG A 83 12.74 -12.39 -16.51
N LYS A 84 14.03 -12.47 -16.81
CA LYS A 84 14.92 -13.46 -16.20
C LYS A 84 15.28 -13.11 -14.76
N ILE A 85 15.29 -11.82 -14.40
CA ILE A 85 15.66 -11.35 -13.05
C ILE A 85 14.52 -11.56 -12.04
N ILE A 86 13.28 -11.29 -12.43
CA ILE A 86 12.12 -11.32 -11.52
C ILE A 86 11.55 -12.75 -11.34
N ARG A 87 11.91 -13.68 -12.22
CA ARG A 87 11.40 -15.05 -12.23
C ARG A 87 12.14 -15.95 -11.24
#